data_AF-A0AAX0IVP2-F1
#
_entry.id   AF-A0AAX0IVP2-F1
#
_cell.length_a   1.000
_cell.length_b   1.000
_cell.length_c   1.000
_cell.angle_alpha   90.00
_cell.angle_beta   90.00
_cell.angle_gamma   90.00
#
_symmetry.space_group_name_H-M   'P 1'
#
loop_
_entity.id
_entity.type
_entity.pdbx_description
1 polymer ?
#
loop_
_entity_poly.entity_id
_entity_poly.type
_entity_poly.pdbx_seq_one_letter_code
_entity_poly.pdbx_strand_id
1 'polypeptide(L)'
;MKKKRKIGRIIVGILLSYVAIVLISKYREKVYIREELQKPEVIAVIEKALRSLENNIIREPNGIVVSDKKIRNQDTSDRGVSENNIIKSYEIDYDKTQLNSWGFGIEAEISINGNPDLRIGLLISNKESTGRFEDKNKESENYQINSYSISREADDYLRDEEMKRPEIVALIKEELLKLDP
;
A
#
# COMPACT_ATOMS: atom_id res chain seq x y z
N MET A 1 47.13 -4.13 -36.39
CA MET A 1 46.46 -3.41 -35.27
C MET A 1 45.13 -2.71 -35.64
N LYS A 2 44.95 -2.14 -36.85
CA LYS A 2 43.73 -1.40 -37.25
C LYS A 2 42.43 -2.23 -37.25
N LYS A 3 42.48 -3.51 -37.64
CA LYS A 3 41.31 -4.43 -37.71
C LYS A 3 40.76 -4.79 -36.32
N LYS A 4 41.65 -5.06 -35.35
CA LYS A 4 41.29 -5.34 -33.93
C LYS A 4 40.65 -4.12 -33.24
N ARG A 5 41.13 -2.90 -33.53
CA ARG A 5 40.54 -1.65 -33.02
C ARG A 5 39.13 -1.37 -33.60
N LYS A 6 38.87 -1.72 -34.86
CA LYS A 6 37.52 -1.62 -35.46
C LYS A 6 36.53 -2.59 -34.81
N ILE A 7 36.93 -3.85 -34.61
CA ILE A 7 36.10 -4.86 -33.94
C ILE A 7 35.79 -4.45 -32.49
N GLY A 8 36.79 -3.96 -31.76
CA GLY A 8 36.58 -3.46 -30.39
C GLY A 8 35.57 -2.31 -30.30
N ARG A 9 35.58 -1.37 -31.26
CA ARG A 9 34.59 -0.28 -31.32
C ARG A 9 33.17 -0.77 -31.60
N ILE A 10 33.01 -1.81 -32.43
CA ILE A 10 31.70 -2.41 -32.71
C ILE A 10 31.14 -3.10 -31.46
N ILE A 11 31.97 -3.88 -30.76
CA ILE A 11 31.57 -4.55 -29.52
C ILE A 11 31.18 -3.53 -28.44
N VAL A 12 31.96 -2.45 -28.28
CA VAL A 12 31.62 -1.37 -27.35
C VAL A 12 30.32 -0.66 -27.76
N GLY A 13 30.09 -0.44 -29.05
CA GLY A 13 28.83 0.14 -29.54
C GLY A 13 27.60 -0.70 -29.19
N ILE A 14 27.69 -2.02 -29.34
CA ILE A 14 26.61 -2.96 -28.98
C ILE A 14 26.37 -2.97 -27.47
N LEU A 15 27.44 -2.99 -26.67
CA LEU A 15 27.34 -2.91 -25.20
C LEU A 15 26.66 -1.61 -24.75
N LEU A 16 27.08 -0.47 -25.31
CA LEU A 16 26.47 0.82 -24.99
C LEU A 16 25.00 0.90 -25.43
N SER A 17 24.64 0.33 -26.58
CA SER A 17 23.23 0.30 -26.99
C SER A 17 22.38 -0.55 -26.05
N TYR A 18 22.90 -1.68 -25.57
CA TYR A 18 22.19 -2.53 -24.61
C TYR A 18 21.95 -1.79 -23.28
N VAL A 19 22.99 -1.12 -22.75
CA VAL A 19 22.87 -0.30 -21.54
C VAL A 19 21.83 0.82 -21.72
N ALA A 20 21.83 1.48 -22.87
CA ALA A 20 20.85 2.54 -23.16
C ALA A 20 19.41 2.01 -23.18
N ILE A 21 19.15 0.84 -23.79
CA ILE A 21 17.82 0.23 -23.83
C ILE A 21 17.31 -0.07 -22.42
N VAL A 22 18.16 -0.67 -21.56
CA VAL A 22 17.81 -1.00 -20.17
C VAL A 22 17.51 0.25 -19.34
N LEU A 23 18.27 1.33 -19.53
CA LEU A 23 18.02 2.59 -18.82
C LEU A 23 16.70 3.23 -19.27
N ILE A 24 16.42 3.26 -20.57
CA ILE A 24 15.19 3.81 -21.13
C ILE A 24 13.97 3.01 -20.65
N SER A 25 14.03 1.68 -20.64
CA SER A 25 12.92 0.84 -20.19
C SER A 25 12.57 1.09 -18.71
N LYS A 26 13.58 1.15 -17.84
CA LYS A 26 13.38 1.47 -16.40
C LYS A 26 12.78 2.86 -16.20
N TYR A 27 13.21 3.85 -16.97
CA TYR A 27 12.66 5.20 -16.88
C TYR A 27 11.18 5.24 -17.28
N ARG A 28 10.81 4.60 -18.40
CA ARG A 28 9.42 4.55 -18.86
C ARG A 28 8.51 3.85 -17.86
N GLU A 29 9.00 2.78 -17.21
CA GLU A 29 8.27 2.09 -16.15
C GLU A 29 7.97 3.01 -14.97
N LYS A 30 8.96 3.75 -14.46
CA LYS A 30 8.77 4.69 -13.35
C LYS A 30 7.79 5.82 -13.68
N VAL A 31 7.78 6.30 -14.93
CA VAL A 31 6.81 7.31 -15.38
C VAL A 31 5.40 6.72 -15.38
N TYR A 32 5.22 5.54 -15.96
CA TYR A 32 3.93 4.85 -15.99
C TYR A 32 3.36 4.62 -14.58
N ILE A 33 4.19 4.11 -13.65
CA ILE A 33 3.79 3.90 -12.25
C ILE A 33 3.31 5.20 -11.60
N ARG A 34 4.03 6.32 -11.80
CA ARG A 34 3.65 7.61 -11.22
C ARG A 34 2.31 8.09 -11.76
N GLU A 35 2.12 8.02 -13.07
CA GLU A 35 0.87 8.38 -13.73
C GLU A 35 -0.29 7.53 -13.21
N GLU A 36 -0.07 6.22 -13.06
CA GLU A 36 -1.10 5.28 -12.62
C GLU A 36 -1.51 5.51 -11.16
N LEU A 37 -0.54 5.69 -10.25
CA LEU A 37 -0.81 5.89 -8.83
C LEU A 37 -1.40 7.28 -8.50
N GLN A 38 -1.29 8.25 -9.43
CA GLN A 38 -1.93 9.56 -9.29
C GLN A 38 -3.39 9.58 -9.75
N LYS A 39 -3.88 8.50 -10.37
CA LYS A 39 -5.29 8.40 -10.74
C LYS A 39 -6.17 8.43 -9.50
N PRO A 40 -7.26 9.22 -9.49
CA PRO A 40 -8.15 9.35 -8.32
C PRO A 40 -8.75 8.01 -7.90
N GLU A 41 -8.92 7.09 -8.85
CA GLU A 41 -9.44 5.75 -8.66
C GLU A 41 -8.51 4.86 -7.85
N VAL A 42 -7.22 4.91 -8.18
CA VAL A 42 -6.17 4.17 -7.47
C VAL A 42 -6.02 4.72 -6.06
N ILE A 43 -6.03 6.04 -5.92
CA ILE A 43 -6.02 6.74 -4.63
C ILE A 43 -7.18 6.26 -3.75
N ALA A 44 -8.41 6.21 -4.28
CA ALA A 44 -9.57 5.74 -3.52
C ALA A 44 -9.41 4.28 -3.04
N VAL A 45 -8.84 3.41 -3.87
CA VAL A 45 -8.57 2.01 -3.51
C VAL A 45 -7.48 1.90 -2.43
N ILE A 46 -6.43 2.69 -2.51
CA ILE A 46 -5.38 2.78 -1.47
C ILE A 46 -5.99 3.24 -0.15
N GLU A 47 -6.77 4.32 -0.16
CA GLU A 47 -7.42 4.83 1.06
C GLU A 47 -8.38 3.81 1.67
N LYS A 48 -9.13 3.09 0.83
CA LYS A 48 -10.00 2.00 1.27
C LYS A 48 -9.21 0.88 1.93
N ALA A 49 -8.05 0.53 1.38
CA ALA A 49 -7.19 -0.50 1.93
C ALA A 49 -6.57 -0.10 3.28
N LEU A 50 -6.07 1.13 3.40
CA LEU A 50 -5.53 1.66 4.67
C LEU A 50 -6.58 1.64 5.79
N ARG A 51 -7.85 1.94 5.50
CA ARG A 51 -8.94 1.77 6.48
C ARG A 51 -9.17 0.33 6.88
N SER A 52 -9.17 -0.57 5.89
CA SER A 52 -9.38 -1.99 6.13
C SER A 52 -8.28 -2.52 7.05
N LEU A 53 -7.05 -2.04 6.86
CA LEU A 53 -5.90 -2.35 7.71
C LEU A 53 -6.10 -1.87 9.14
N GLU A 54 -6.43 -0.59 9.33
CA GLU A 54 -6.73 -0.02 10.65
C GLU A 54 -7.85 -0.82 11.34
N ASN A 55 -8.94 -1.12 10.62
CA ASN A 55 -10.05 -1.92 11.12
C ASN A 55 -9.70 -3.39 11.40
N ASN A 56 -8.74 -3.97 10.69
CA ASN A 56 -8.30 -5.35 10.92
C ASN A 56 -7.36 -5.45 12.12
N ILE A 57 -6.51 -4.45 12.36
CA ILE A 57 -5.70 -4.38 13.58
C ILE A 57 -6.59 -4.26 14.81
N ILE A 58 -7.73 -3.56 14.70
CA ILE A 58 -8.79 -3.54 15.72
C ILE A 58 -9.40 -4.94 15.94
N ARG A 59 -9.39 -5.81 14.92
CA ARG A 59 -10.04 -7.14 14.94
C ARG A 59 -9.10 -8.30 15.26
N GLU A 60 -7.78 -8.18 15.08
CA GLU A 60 -6.85 -9.27 15.34
C GLU A 60 -6.56 -9.45 16.84
N PRO A 61 -6.82 -10.63 17.42
CA PRO A 61 -7.04 -10.80 18.85
C PRO A 61 -5.76 -11.21 19.57
N ASN A 62 -4.96 -10.23 20.00
CA ASN A 62 -3.91 -10.46 21.00
C ASN A 62 -4.26 -9.84 22.37
N GLY A 63 -5.52 -9.99 22.81
CA GLY A 63 -5.79 -10.09 24.25
C GLY A 63 -6.94 -9.29 24.86
N ILE A 64 -7.68 -8.45 24.12
CA ILE A 64 -8.87 -7.80 24.67
C ILE A 64 -10.08 -8.23 23.86
N VAL A 65 -10.86 -9.14 24.44
CA VAL A 65 -12.14 -9.58 23.92
C VAL A 65 -13.13 -8.43 24.07
N VAL A 66 -13.13 -7.49 23.14
CA VAL A 66 -14.29 -6.60 22.95
C VAL A 66 -15.28 -7.35 22.07
N SER A 67 -15.94 -8.36 22.64
CA SER A 67 -17.03 -9.11 22.00
C SER A 67 -18.28 -8.25 21.72
N ASP A 68 -18.25 -6.98 22.10
CA ASP A 68 -19.40 -6.11 22.01
C ASP A 68 -19.73 -5.77 20.56
N LYS A 69 -20.88 -6.31 20.15
CA LYS A 69 -21.56 -6.07 18.88
C LYS A 69 -21.80 -4.59 18.56
N LYS A 70 -21.61 -3.71 19.54
CA LYS A 70 -21.82 -2.27 19.48
C LYS A 70 -20.78 -1.55 18.62
N ILE A 71 -19.52 -2.03 18.58
CA ILE A 71 -18.46 -1.44 17.73
C ILE A 71 -18.57 -1.93 16.28
N ARG A 72 -19.14 -3.12 16.04
CA ARG A 72 -19.26 -3.75 14.71
C ARG A 72 -20.12 -2.98 13.70
N ASN A 73 -20.94 -2.04 14.16
CA ASN A 73 -21.99 -1.39 13.35
C ASN A 73 -21.76 0.12 13.11
N GLN A 74 -20.55 0.65 13.31
CA GLN A 74 -20.29 2.01 12.83
C GLN A 74 -20.01 1.93 11.32
N ASP A 75 -20.92 2.45 10.50
CA ASP A 75 -20.74 2.62 9.06
C ASP A 75 -19.46 3.44 8.80
N THR A 76 -18.36 2.74 8.49
CA THR A 76 -17.05 3.33 8.14
C THR A 76 -16.85 3.43 6.63
N SER A 77 -17.88 3.25 5.82
CA SER A 77 -17.74 3.09 4.36
C SER A 77 -17.24 4.35 3.64
N ASP A 78 -17.45 5.57 4.19
CA ASP A 78 -17.45 6.77 3.34
C ASP A 78 -16.50 7.92 3.75
N ARG A 79 -15.65 7.80 4.78
CA ARG A 79 -14.93 8.98 5.32
C ARG A 79 -13.42 8.91 5.15
N GLY A 80 -12.83 9.42 4.05
CA GLY A 80 -11.38 9.61 3.71
C GLY A 80 -10.33 9.64 4.85
N VAL A 81 -9.03 9.67 4.58
CA VAL A 81 -8.04 9.76 5.67
C VAL A 81 -8.40 10.99 6.55
N SER A 82 -8.70 10.78 7.84
CA SER A 82 -9.35 11.79 8.69
C SER A 82 -8.61 12.00 10.01
N GLU A 83 -8.82 13.14 10.65
CA GLU A 83 -8.12 13.52 11.89
C GLU A 83 -8.36 12.54 13.06
N ASN A 84 -9.47 11.79 13.01
CA ASN A 84 -9.87 10.81 14.01
C ASN A 84 -9.34 9.39 13.74
N ASN A 85 -8.70 9.17 12.60
CA ASN A 85 -8.09 7.89 12.26
C ASN A 85 -6.66 7.84 12.83
N ILE A 86 -6.16 6.63 13.08
CA ILE A 86 -4.75 6.43 13.45
C ILE A 86 -3.85 6.75 12.25
N ILE A 87 -4.26 6.31 11.05
CA ILE A 87 -3.63 6.71 9.80
C ILE A 87 -4.27 8.03 9.34
N LYS A 88 -3.52 9.13 9.45
CA LYS A 88 -3.94 10.51 9.17
C LYS A 88 -3.39 11.07 7.86
N SER A 89 -2.27 10.52 7.40
CA SER A 89 -1.68 10.83 6.10
C SER A 89 -0.88 9.65 5.60
N TYR A 90 -0.61 9.63 4.30
CA TYR A 90 0.27 8.65 3.69
C TYR A 90 1.06 9.28 2.54
N GLU A 91 2.23 8.73 2.25
CA GLU A 91 3.08 9.12 1.14
C GLU A 91 3.60 7.88 0.41
N ILE A 92 3.51 7.90 -0.92
CA ILE A 92 3.96 6.81 -1.78
C ILE A 92 5.46 6.97 -2.03
N ASP A 93 6.25 5.96 -1.67
CA ASP A 93 7.67 5.86 -2.02
C ASP A 93 7.78 5.37 -3.47
N TYR A 94 7.78 6.31 -4.41
CA TYR A 94 7.89 6.01 -5.84
C TYR A 94 9.23 5.37 -6.24
N ASP A 95 10.28 5.53 -5.43
CA ASP A 95 11.58 4.94 -5.71
C ASP A 95 11.58 3.44 -5.36
N LYS A 96 10.85 3.05 -4.33
CA LYS A 96 10.65 1.65 -3.94
C LYS A 96 9.46 0.97 -4.63
N THR A 97 8.55 1.74 -5.21
CA THR A 97 7.43 1.22 -5.98
C THR A 97 7.90 0.63 -7.32
N GLN A 98 7.37 -0.53 -7.73
CA GLN A 98 7.75 -1.22 -8.96
C GLN A 98 6.58 -1.98 -9.59
N LEU A 99 6.70 -2.35 -10.86
CA LEU A 99 5.81 -3.36 -11.41
C LEU A 99 6.12 -4.71 -10.75
N ASN A 100 5.07 -5.45 -10.40
CA ASN A 100 5.23 -6.82 -9.92
C ASN A 100 5.96 -7.64 -11.01
N SER A 101 6.85 -8.55 -10.59
CA SER A 101 7.67 -9.38 -11.50
C SER A 101 6.87 -10.22 -12.50
N TRP A 102 5.59 -10.47 -12.22
CA TRP A 102 4.68 -11.21 -13.10
C TRP A 102 3.83 -10.30 -14.01
N GLY A 103 4.00 -8.97 -13.93
CA GLY A 103 3.27 -7.99 -14.73
C GLY A 103 1.81 -7.76 -14.30
N PHE A 104 1.40 -8.33 -13.16
CA PHE A 104 0.00 -8.32 -12.67
C PHE A 104 -0.30 -7.22 -11.65
N GLY A 105 0.35 -6.06 -11.76
CA GLY A 105 0.08 -4.91 -10.89
C GLY A 105 1.32 -4.13 -10.50
N ILE A 106 1.08 -3.13 -9.64
CA ILE A 106 2.07 -2.24 -9.05
C ILE A 106 2.23 -2.62 -7.58
N GLU A 107 3.46 -2.94 -7.18
CA GLU A 107 3.85 -3.04 -5.77
C GLU A 107 4.16 -1.64 -5.27
N ALA A 108 3.22 -1.04 -4.56
CA ALA A 108 3.37 0.28 -3.96
C ALA A 108 3.89 0.16 -2.53
N GLU A 109 4.94 0.91 -2.23
CA GLU A 109 5.45 1.09 -0.88
C GLU A 109 4.94 2.44 -0.36
N ILE A 110 4.30 2.44 0.80
CA ILE A 110 3.66 3.61 1.38
C ILE A 110 4.22 3.83 2.80
N SER A 111 4.54 5.08 3.13
CA SER A 111 4.81 5.50 4.50
C SER A 111 3.58 6.22 5.07
N ILE A 112 3.29 6.05 6.36
CA ILE A 112 2.15 6.68 7.02
C ILE A 112 2.58 7.77 7.99
N ASN A 113 1.71 8.78 8.18
CA ASN A 113 1.85 9.84 9.16
C ASN A 113 3.17 10.63 9.07
N GLY A 114 3.76 10.72 7.88
CA GLY A 114 5.04 11.40 7.65
C GLY A 114 6.26 10.71 8.27
N ASN A 115 6.12 9.44 8.70
CA ASN A 115 7.22 8.66 9.25
C ASN A 115 7.66 7.57 8.23
N PRO A 116 8.87 7.66 7.66
CA PRO A 116 9.36 6.72 6.65
C PRO A 116 9.64 5.31 7.20
N ASP A 117 9.63 5.12 8.52
CA ASP A 117 9.77 3.80 9.16
C ASP A 117 8.42 3.08 9.26
N LEU A 118 7.30 3.82 9.28
CA LEU A 118 5.96 3.25 9.34
C LEU A 118 5.48 2.89 7.92
N ARG A 119 5.92 1.72 7.44
CA ARG A 119 5.71 1.26 6.06
C ARG A 119 4.57 0.28 5.91
N ILE A 120 3.82 0.43 4.83
CA ILE A 120 2.79 -0.48 4.33
C ILE A 120 3.05 -0.73 2.85
N GLY A 121 3.18 -2.00 2.47
CA GLY A 121 3.26 -2.43 1.08
C GLY A 121 1.87 -2.82 0.57
N LEU A 122 1.50 -2.40 -0.64
CA LEU A 122 0.23 -2.74 -1.29
C LEU A 122 0.49 -3.30 -2.69
N LEU A 123 -0.09 -4.46 -3.00
CA LEU A 123 -0.15 -4.96 -4.38
C LEU A 123 -1.43 -4.45 -5.05
N ILE A 124 -1.30 -3.40 -5.84
CA ILE A 124 -2.38 -2.76 -6.59
C ILE A 124 -2.44 -3.39 -7.98
N SER A 125 -3.50 -4.14 -8.27
CA SER A 125 -3.72 -4.65 -9.61
C SER A 125 -4.90 -3.95 -10.28
N ASN A 126 -4.73 -3.62 -11.56
CA ASN A 126 -5.86 -3.34 -12.43
C ASN A 126 -6.38 -4.67 -13.00
N LYS A 127 -7.69 -4.83 -13.03
CA LYS A 127 -8.42 -5.95 -13.62
C LYS A 127 -8.04 -6.22 -15.08
N GLU A 128 -7.60 -5.22 -15.86
CA GLU A 128 -7.03 -5.41 -17.21
C GLU A 128 -5.81 -6.34 -17.23
N SER A 129 -4.99 -6.34 -16.16
CA SER A 129 -3.87 -7.27 -16.04
C SER A 129 -4.32 -8.73 -15.81
N THR A 130 -5.56 -8.95 -15.35
CA THR A 130 -6.13 -10.28 -15.05
C THR A 130 -7.04 -10.87 -16.14
N GLY A 131 -7.41 -10.08 -17.17
CA GLY A 131 -8.09 -10.58 -18.37
C GLY A 131 -9.59 -10.92 -18.29
N ARG A 132 -10.42 -10.26 -17.46
CA ARG A 132 -11.88 -10.57 -17.36
C ARG A 132 -12.81 -9.33 -17.36
N PHE A 133 -13.38 -8.98 -18.53
CA PHE A 133 -14.66 -8.27 -18.87
C PHE A 133 -14.92 -6.82 -18.35
N GLU A 134 -15.73 -5.91 -18.95
CA GLU A 134 -16.35 -5.70 -20.30
C GLU A 134 -16.87 -4.24 -20.48
N ASP A 135 -16.65 -3.30 -19.55
CA ASP A 135 -17.30 -1.97 -19.59
C ASP A 135 -16.32 -0.83 -19.28
N LYS A 136 -16.16 0.09 -20.24
CA LYS A 136 -15.23 1.24 -20.18
C LYS A 136 -15.75 2.39 -19.31
N ASN A 137 -17.00 2.34 -18.85
CA ASN A 137 -17.61 3.42 -18.08
C ASN A 137 -17.51 3.23 -16.55
N LYS A 138 -16.72 2.26 -16.07
CA LYS A 138 -16.52 1.91 -14.65
C LYS A 138 -15.03 1.80 -14.28
N GLU A 139 -14.20 2.74 -14.73
CA GLU A 139 -12.74 2.72 -14.52
C GLU A 139 -12.34 2.57 -13.03
N SER A 140 -13.06 3.24 -12.11
CA SER A 140 -12.82 3.13 -10.66
C SER A 140 -13.06 1.76 -10.03
N GLU A 141 -13.84 0.89 -10.66
CA GLU A 141 -14.07 -0.50 -10.20
C GLU A 141 -12.99 -1.47 -10.73
N ASN A 142 -12.01 -0.99 -11.51
CA ASN A 142 -10.98 -1.83 -12.11
C ASN A 142 -9.76 -2.04 -11.22
N TYR A 143 -9.55 -1.26 -10.17
CA TYR A 143 -8.40 -1.42 -9.28
C TYR A 143 -8.79 -2.15 -8.00
N GLN A 144 -7.93 -3.06 -7.57
CA GLN A 144 -8.09 -3.77 -6.30
C GLN A 144 -6.74 -3.97 -5.62
N ILE A 145 -6.76 -4.06 -4.30
CA ILE A 145 -5.62 -4.51 -3.50
C ILE A 145 -5.71 -6.02 -3.34
N ASN A 146 -4.75 -6.74 -3.92
CA ASN A 146 -4.71 -8.21 -3.84
C ASN A 146 -4.10 -8.70 -2.53
N SER A 147 -3.11 -7.97 -2.04
CA SER A 147 -2.40 -8.28 -0.81
C SER A 147 -1.77 -7.01 -0.25
N TYR A 148 -1.44 -7.06 1.04
CA TYR A 148 -0.71 -6.02 1.72
C TYR A 148 0.39 -6.64 2.59
N SER A 149 1.38 -5.83 2.94
CA SER A 149 2.36 -6.10 3.97
C SER A 149 2.45 -4.89 4.91
N ILE A 150 2.78 -5.12 6.16
CA ILE A 150 2.96 -4.06 7.16
C ILE A 150 4.36 -4.27 7.78
N SER A 151 5.13 -3.20 7.89
CA SER A 151 6.37 -3.20 8.68
C SER A 151 6.07 -3.45 10.15
N ARG A 152 7.04 -4.00 10.89
CA ARG A 152 6.86 -4.23 12.33
C ARG A 152 6.61 -2.93 13.07
N GLU A 153 7.35 -1.90 12.71
CA GLU A 153 7.25 -0.55 13.25
C GLU A 153 5.85 0.05 13.03
N ALA A 154 5.27 -0.14 11.84
CA ALA A 154 3.90 0.26 11.58
C ALA A 154 2.88 -0.57 12.36
N ASP A 155 3.03 -1.89 12.46
CA ASP A 155 2.11 -2.74 13.24
C ASP A 155 2.14 -2.36 14.74
N ASP A 156 3.33 -2.22 15.32
CA ASP A 156 3.53 -1.82 16.72
C ASP A 156 2.92 -0.42 16.98
N TYR A 157 3.19 0.55 16.10
CA TYR A 157 2.62 1.90 16.20
C TYR A 157 1.09 1.91 16.14
N LEU A 158 0.51 1.18 15.18
CA LEU A 158 -0.95 1.14 14.99
C LEU A 158 -1.63 0.50 16.20
N ARG A 159 -1.04 -0.54 16.81
CA ARG A 159 -1.53 -1.16 18.04
C ARG A 159 -1.42 -0.23 19.25
N ASP A 160 -0.31 0.47 19.40
CA ASP A 160 -0.08 1.39 20.52
C ASP A 160 -1.05 2.59 20.48
N GLU A 161 -1.29 3.16 19.30
CA GLU A 161 -2.27 4.24 19.13
C GLU A 161 -3.71 3.75 19.35
N GLU A 162 -4.02 2.50 18.98
CA GLU A 162 -5.33 1.92 19.26
C GLU A 162 -5.58 1.77 20.77
N MET A 163 -4.59 1.33 21.54
CA MET A 163 -4.71 1.23 23.01
C MET A 163 -4.95 2.58 23.69
N LYS A 164 -4.63 3.71 23.04
CA LYS A 164 -4.90 5.06 23.56
C LYS A 164 -6.33 5.52 23.28
N ARG A 165 -7.11 4.81 22.45
CA ARG A 165 -8.49 5.21 22.16
C ARG A 165 -9.34 5.20 23.44
N PRO A 166 -10.10 6.27 23.72
CA PRO A 166 -10.89 6.37 24.94
C PRO A 166 -11.92 5.24 25.06
N GLU A 167 -12.44 4.73 23.94
CA GLU A 167 -13.36 3.60 23.88
C GLU A 167 -12.71 2.31 24.39
N ILE A 168 -11.50 1.99 23.92
CA ILE A 168 -10.74 0.82 24.36
C ILE A 168 -10.32 0.96 25.82
N VAL A 169 -9.85 2.15 26.23
CA VAL A 169 -9.49 2.43 27.63
C VAL A 169 -10.71 2.28 28.55
N ALA A 170 -11.89 2.72 28.13
CA ALA A 170 -13.13 2.58 28.91
C ALA A 170 -13.52 1.11 29.06
N LEU A 171 -13.40 0.31 27.99
CA LEU A 171 -13.66 -1.13 28.02
C LEU A 171 -12.69 -1.88 28.94
N ILE A 172 -11.40 -1.57 28.88
CA ILE A 172 -10.40 -2.14 29.77
C ILE A 172 -10.74 -1.81 31.23
N LYS A 173 -11.11 -0.55 31.52
CA LYS A 173 -11.49 -0.13 32.87
C LYS A 173 -12.74 -0.86 33.37
N GLU A 174 -13.76 -1.01 32.52
CA GLU A 174 -14.98 -1.76 32.86
C GLU A 174 -14.66 -3.22 33.18
N GLU A 175 -13.80 -3.86 32.38
CA GLU A 175 -13.41 -5.26 32.61
C GLU A 175 -12.55 -5.43 33.86
N LEU A 176 -11.65 -4.49 34.15
CA LEU A 176 -10.88 -4.48 35.40
C LEU A 176 -11.78 -4.29 36.63
N LEU A 177 -12.82 -3.44 36.53
CA LEU A 177 -13.83 -3.26 37.59
C LEU A 177 -14.65 -4.52 37.87
N LYS A 178 -14.74 -5.47 36.93
CA LYS A 178 -15.38 -6.78 37.15
C LYS A 178 -14.45 -7.79 37.85
N LEU A 179 -13.15 -7.52 37.90
CA LEU A 179 -12.12 -8.41 38.44
C LEU A 179 -11.71 -8.08 39.87
N ASP A 180 -12.08 -6.90 40.40
CA ASP A 180 -11.95 -6.56 41.82
C ASP A 180 -13.29 -6.84 42.56
N PRO A 181 -13.43 -7.97 43.27
CA PRO A 181 -14.64 -8.33 44.02
C PRO A 181 -14.86 -7.52 45.31
#